data_AF-A0A356SC33-F1
#
_entry.id   AF-A0A356SC33-F1
#
_cell.length_a   1.000
_cell.length_b   1.000
_cell.length_c   1.000
_cell.angle_alpha   90.00
_cell.angle_beta   90.00
_cell.angle_gamma   90.00
#
_symmetry.space_group_name_H-M   'P 1'
#
loop_
_entity.id
_entity.type
_entity.pdbx_description
1 polymer ?
#
loop_
_entity_poly.entity_id
_entity_poly.type
_entity_poly.pdbx_seq_one_letter_code
_entity_poly.pdbx_strand_id
1 'polypeptide(L)'
;EQVADDVDDLHFVASALDDVHHLVAFTRRDRMSHWVAQLACDDSQICFAPEALCLPREGDECCAVIDGDNVVLRWSATEGARVDISLLPIVLESLAEPPSQLVMYGTDRAEVLSKLNDEQTAILDWRQGGWGSILLLSQATPAINLREGDFAPALPLAKWWRIWKTAAIAALVAVTLQFVSDFSQFQSLKTQNLELRAAIQDAYRRANPRGAVVDVEKQLDRQISEYTGDDGVIAFTPRLVNVVMATMAHNGRVTSVNYSGGELRLNLTVANFAAVEKIRQQLEQAGLTAMLETSSARGDEVRARLRVEVS
;
A
#
# COMPACT_ATOMS: atom_id res chain seq x y z
N GLU A 1 8.23 -35.39 37.40
CA GLU A 1 7.10 -34.67 38.02
C GLU A 1 7.69 -33.74 39.08
N GLN A 2 7.70 -32.43 38.82
CA GLN A 2 8.37 -31.43 39.68
C GLN A 2 7.37 -30.49 40.38
N VAL A 3 6.07 -30.76 40.27
CA VAL A 3 5.01 -29.87 40.74
C VAL A 3 4.10 -30.62 41.70
N ALA A 4 3.76 -29.97 42.82
CA ALA A 4 2.94 -30.56 43.89
C ALA A 4 1.43 -30.43 43.65
N ASP A 5 1.01 -29.49 42.80
CA ASP A 5 -0.38 -29.22 42.43
C ASP A 5 -0.70 -29.84 41.04
N ASP A 6 -2.00 -29.96 40.73
CA ASP A 6 -2.47 -30.37 39.41
C ASP A 6 -2.01 -29.36 38.34
N VAL A 7 -1.52 -29.87 37.20
CA VAL A 7 -1.00 -29.05 36.11
C VAL A 7 -2.11 -28.17 35.50
N ASP A 8 -3.35 -28.64 35.53
CA ASP A 8 -4.50 -27.90 34.99
C ASP A 8 -4.84 -26.63 35.80
N ASP A 9 -4.52 -26.62 37.10
CA ASP A 9 -4.77 -25.48 38.00
C ASP A 9 -3.69 -24.38 37.91
N LEU A 10 -2.62 -24.65 37.15
CA LEU A 10 -1.46 -23.78 37.04
C LEU A 10 -1.49 -22.95 35.76
N HIS A 11 -0.97 -21.73 35.90
CA HIS A 11 -0.68 -20.81 34.82
C HIS A 11 0.82 -20.82 34.59
N PHE A 12 1.24 -21.21 33.39
CA PHE A 12 2.64 -21.27 32.99
C PHE A 12 2.96 -20.15 32.02
N VAL A 13 4.10 -19.51 32.24
CA VAL A 13 4.71 -18.58 31.29
C VAL A 13 6.14 -19.04 31.02
N ALA A 14 6.55 -18.96 29.76
CA ALA A 14 7.89 -19.34 29.34
C ALA A 14 8.55 -18.20 28.58
N SER A 15 9.80 -17.89 28.92
CA SER A 15 10.66 -16.97 28.18
C SER A 15 11.89 -17.72 27.67
N ALA A 16 12.24 -17.54 26.41
CA ALA A 16 13.46 -18.14 25.86
C ALA A 16 14.70 -17.52 26.52
N LEU A 17 15.61 -18.35 27.00
CA LEU A 17 16.95 -17.93 27.45
C LEU A 17 17.95 -18.11 26.31
N ASP A 18 17.88 -19.24 25.62
CA ASP A 18 18.61 -19.56 24.40
C ASP A 18 17.74 -20.46 23.49
N ASP A 19 18.33 -21.08 22.46
CA ASP A 19 17.62 -21.94 21.50
C ASP A 19 17.07 -23.25 22.11
N VAL A 20 17.55 -23.65 23.28
CA VAL A 20 17.29 -24.97 23.92
C VAL A 20 16.66 -24.84 25.30
N HIS A 21 16.98 -23.77 26.03
CA HIS A 21 16.58 -23.54 27.41
C HIS A 21 15.56 -22.41 27.51
N HIS A 22 14.51 -22.68 28.28
CA HIS A 22 13.45 -21.72 28.57
C HIS A 22 13.35 -21.48 30.07
N LEU A 23 13.27 -20.21 30.46
CA LEU A 23 12.86 -19.81 31.79
C LEU A 23 11.35 -20.03 31.90
N VAL A 24 10.94 -20.91 32.81
CA VAL A 24 9.51 -21.15 33.07
C VAL A 24 9.16 -20.59 34.45
N ALA A 25 8.17 -19.71 34.49
CA ALA A 25 7.55 -19.27 35.73
C ALA A 25 6.10 -19.77 35.77
N PHE A 26 5.66 -20.21 36.93
CA PHE A 26 4.29 -20.67 37.11
C PHE A 26 3.71 -20.24 38.44
N THR A 27 2.40 -20.13 38.47
CA THR A 27 1.61 -19.81 39.66
C THR A 27 0.21 -20.39 39.48
N ARG A 28 -0.56 -20.50 40.55
CA ARG A 28 -1.93 -20.98 40.45
C ARG A 28 -2.82 -19.96 39.74
N ARG A 29 -3.73 -20.45 38.89
CA ARG A 29 -4.69 -19.62 38.13
C ARG A 29 -5.61 -18.80 39.03
N ASP A 30 -5.99 -19.35 40.19
CA ASP A 30 -6.83 -18.67 41.18
C ASP A 30 -6.13 -17.41 41.77
N ARG A 31 -4.85 -17.52 42.12
CA ARG A 31 -4.02 -16.41 42.59
C ARG A 31 -3.84 -15.34 41.52
N MET A 32 -3.56 -15.73 40.28
CA MET A 32 -3.46 -14.78 39.16
C MET A 32 -4.77 -14.02 38.96
N SER A 33 -5.89 -14.73 38.95
CA SER A 33 -7.23 -14.13 38.81
C SER A 33 -7.49 -13.12 39.93
N HIS A 34 -7.12 -13.47 41.16
CA HIS A 34 -7.25 -12.59 42.32
C HIS A 34 -6.39 -11.33 42.20
N TRP A 35 -5.12 -11.47 41.82
CA TRP A 35 -4.22 -10.32 41.64
C TRP A 35 -4.68 -9.40 40.51
N VAL A 36 -5.10 -9.95 39.37
CA VAL A 36 -5.62 -9.15 38.24
C VAL A 36 -6.91 -8.42 38.64
N ALA A 37 -7.78 -9.03 39.43
CA ALA A 37 -9.03 -8.40 39.90
C ALA A 37 -8.79 -7.22 40.85
N GLN A 38 -7.62 -7.14 41.49
CA GLN A 38 -7.24 -6.01 42.34
C GLN A 38 -6.68 -4.82 41.54
N LEU A 39 -6.31 -5.03 40.26
CA LEU A 39 -5.79 -3.98 39.40
C LEU A 39 -6.93 -3.04 38.92
N ALA A 40 -6.61 -1.77 38.70
CA ALA A 40 -7.53 -0.83 38.11
C ALA A 40 -7.67 -1.07 36.59
N CYS A 41 -8.76 -0.58 35.99
CA CYS A 41 -9.09 -0.81 34.58
C CYS A 41 -8.05 -0.29 33.55
N ASP A 42 -7.03 0.49 33.93
CA ASP A 42 -6.10 1.12 32.98
C ASP A 42 -4.63 0.66 33.13
N ASP A 43 -4.42 -0.51 33.72
CA ASP A 43 -3.12 -0.99 34.17
C ASP A 43 -2.38 -1.86 33.14
N SER A 44 -2.42 -1.46 31.86
CA SER A 44 -1.79 -2.23 30.77
C SER A 44 -0.25 -2.29 30.86
N GLN A 45 0.36 -1.47 31.72
CA GLN A 45 1.81 -1.39 31.94
C GLN A 45 2.28 -2.17 33.17
N ILE A 46 1.37 -2.68 34.00
CA ILE A 46 1.73 -3.42 35.20
C ILE A 46 2.21 -4.82 34.80
N CYS A 47 3.40 -5.20 35.28
CA CYS A 47 4.00 -6.52 35.10
C CYS A 47 3.87 -7.33 36.39
N PHE A 48 3.61 -8.63 36.28
CA PHE A 48 3.69 -9.55 37.42
C PHE A 48 4.93 -10.41 37.26
N ALA A 49 5.89 -10.24 38.17
CA ALA A 49 7.16 -10.95 38.14
C ALA A 49 7.43 -11.62 39.49
N PRO A 50 8.18 -12.73 39.53
CA PRO A 50 8.66 -13.31 40.78
C PRO A 50 9.48 -12.29 41.57
N GLU A 51 9.16 -12.13 42.85
CA GLU A 51 9.73 -11.08 43.71
C GLU A 51 11.27 -11.11 43.75
N ALA A 52 11.87 -12.31 43.78
CA ALA A 52 13.32 -12.46 43.81
C ALA A 52 14.00 -11.91 42.54
N LEU A 53 13.35 -12.02 41.38
CA LEU A 53 13.91 -11.51 40.11
C LEU A 53 13.85 -9.98 40.00
N CYS A 54 13.17 -9.31 40.92
CA CYS A 54 13.15 -7.86 41.02
C CYS A 54 14.38 -7.29 41.77
N LEU A 55 15.14 -8.15 42.47
CA LEU A 55 16.34 -7.74 43.20
C LEU A 55 17.48 -7.39 42.22
N PRO A 56 18.23 -6.30 42.45
CA PRO A 56 19.39 -5.96 41.64
C PRO A 56 20.49 -7.00 41.81
N ARG A 57 21.22 -7.29 40.74
CA ARG A 57 22.39 -8.16 40.74
C ARG A 57 23.45 -7.60 39.82
N GLU A 58 24.69 -7.53 40.30
CA GLU A 58 25.87 -7.18 39.51
C GLU A 58 26.76 -8.42 39.40
N GLY A 59 27.09 -8.83 38.18
CA GLY A 59 27.96 -9.99 37.95
C GLY A 59 27.46 -11.28 38.61
N ASP A 60 28.30 -11.84 39.49
CA ASP A 60 28.08 -13.12 40.17
C ASP A 60 27.78 -12.98 41.66
N GLU A 61 27.22 -11.83 42.05
CA GLU A 61 26.78 -11.58 43.42
C GLU A 61 25.44 -12.30 43.71
N CYS A 62 25.27 -12.77 44.94
CA CYS A 62 23.98 -13.14 45.48
C CYS A 62 23.41 -11.95 46.26
N CYS A 63 22.26 -11.45 45.84
CA CYS A 63 21.59 -10.33 46.48
C CYS A 63 20.43 -10.85 47.34
N ALA A 64 20.38 -10.45 48.60
CA ALA A 64 19.33 -10.84 49.52
C ALA A 64 18.77 -9.65 50.30
N VAL A 65 17.46 -9.66 50.55
CA VAL A 65 16.77 -8.64 51.34
C VAL A 65 15.91 -9.31 52.40
N ILE A 66 15.97 -8.77 53.62
CA ILE A 66 15.22 -9.26 54.76
C ILE A 66 13.87 -8.56 54.81
N ASP A 67 12.82 -9.36 54.99
CA ASP A 67 11.43 -8.95 55.09
C ASP A 67 10.74 -9.70 56.25
N GLY A 68 10.86 -9.14 57.45
CA GLY A 68 10.46 -9.81 58.68
C GLY A 68 11.26 -11.10 58.90
N ASP A 69 10.57 -12.21 59.11
CA ASP A 69 11.18 -13.54 59.32
C ASP A 69 11.60 -14.22 58.00
N ASN A 70 11.37 -13.59 56.85
CA ASN A 70 11.75 -14.14 55.56
C ASN A 70 12.90 -13.37 54.95
N VAL A 71 13.64 -14.05 54.09
CA VAL A 71 14.65 -13.46 53.22
C VAL A 71 14.31 -13.80 51.79
N VAL A 72 14.36 -12.79 50.93
CA VAL A 72 14.26 -12.98 49.48
C VAL A 72 15.65 -12.86 48.92
N LEU A 73 16.09 -13.88 48.20
CA LEU A 73 17.43 -13.99 47.66
C LEU A 73 17.39 -14.24 46.15
N ARG A 74 18.33 -13.64 45.44
CA ARG A 74 18.56 -13.82 44.01
C ARG A 74 20.03 -14.15 43.81
N TRP A 75 20.32 -15.37 43.40
CA TRP A 75 21.69 -15.84 43.16
C TRP A 75 22.04 -15.94 41.68
N SER A 76 21.05 -15.95 40.78
CA SER A 76 21.31 -15.97 39.33
C SER A 76 20.44 -14.97 38.55
N ALA A 77 20.64 -14.89 37.23
CA ALA A 77 19.82 -14.04 36.37
C ALA A 77 18.35 -14.49 36.34
N THR A 78 18.12 -15.78 36.53
CA THR A 78 16.82 -16.44 36.37
C THR A 78 16.31 -17.13 37.62
N GLU A 79 17.16 -17.26 38.64
CA GLU A 79 16.85 -18.01 39.86
C GLU A 79 16.93 -17.12 41.10
N GLY A 80 16.01 -17.40 41.99
CA GLY A 80 15.85 -16.73 43.26
C GLY A 80 14.69 -17.36 44.03
N ALA A 81 14.66 -17.12 45.33
CA ALA A 81 13.64 -17.68 46.20
C ALA A 81 13.32 -16.75 47.36
N ARG A 82 12.16 -16.98 47.96
CA ARG A 82 11.81 -16.48 49.29
C ARG A 82 11.82 -17.64 50.25
N VAL A 83 12.59 -17.51 51.33
CA VAL A 83 12.76 -18.55 52.34
C VAL A 83 12.71 -17.94 53.73
N ASP A 84 12.40 -18.76 54.72
CA ASP A 84 12.54 -18.37 56.13
C ASP A 84 14.02 -18.07 56.42
N ILE A 85 14.29 -17.04 57.22
CA ILE A 85 15.66 -16.62 57.56
C ILE A 85 16.46 -17.74 58.25
N SER A 86 15.79 -18.67 58.94
CA SER A 86 16.41 -19.85 59.54
C SER A 86 16.93 -20.87 58.51
N LEU A 87 16.37 -20.88 57.30
CA LEU A 87 16.76 -21.78 56.21
C LEU A 87 17.81 -21.16 55.29
N LEU A 88 18.10 -19.86 55.43
CA LEU A 88 19.07 -19.15 54.60
C LEU A 88 20.44 -19.85 54.50
N PRO A 89 21.06 -20.32 55.61
CA PRO A 89 22.38 -20.96 55.53
C PRO A 89 22.34 -22.25 54.71
N ILE A 90 21.28 -23.04 54.90
CA ILE A 90 21.05 -24.31 54.20
C ILE A 90 20.87 -24.06 52.70
N VAL A 91 20.11 -23.02 52.35
CA VAL A 91 19.87 -22.67 50.94
C VAL A 91 21.16 -22.22 50.27
N LEU A 92 21.94 -21.36 50.92
CA LEU A 92 23.24 -20.91 50.41
C LEU A 92 24.23 -22.06 50.21
N GLU A 93 24.24 -23.06 51.10
CA GLU A 93 25.06 -24.28 50.95
C GLU A 93 24.58 -25.21 49.84
N SER A 94 23.28 -25.19 49.54
CA SER A 94 22.68 -26.03 48.50
C SER A 94 22.85 -25.50 47.08
N LEU A 95 23.36 -24.28 46.92
CA LEU A 95 23.60 -23.68 45.60
C LEU A 95 24.67 -24.47 44.85
N ALA A 96 24.40 -24.76 43.57
CA ALA A 96 25.35 -25.49 42.72
C ALA A 96 26.67 -24.73 42.55
N GLU A 97 26.61 -23.40 42.51
CA GLU A 97 27.75 -22.51 42.45
C GLU A 97 27.70 -21.57 43.66
N PRO A 98 28.72 -21.57 44.54
CA PRO A 98 28.74 -20.68 45.69
C PRO A 98 28.97 -19.23 45.22
N PRO A 99 28.21 -18.25 45.72
CA PRO A 99 28.33 -16.87 45.28
C PRO A 99 29.68 -16.29 45.68
N SER A 100 30.29 -15.50 44.78
CA SER A 100 31.54 -14.79 45.05
C SER A 100 31.40 -13.73 46.15
N GLN A 101 30.21 -13.14 46.25
CA GLN A 101 29.86 -12.12 47.24
C GLN A 101 28.37 -12.22 47.58
N LEU A 102 28.05 -12.05 48.85
CA LEU A 102 26.68 -12.06 49.36
C LEU A 102 26.32 -10.65 49.82
N VAL A 103 25.48 -9.94 49.06
CA VAL A 103 25.01 -8.60 49.43
C VAL A 103 23.68 -8.72 50.15
N MET A 104 23.64 -8.40 51.44
CA MET A 104 22.42 -8.47 52.24
C MET A 104 21.92 -7.10 52.66
N TYR A 105 20.62 -6.89 52.50
CA TYR A 105 19.91 -5.69 52.93
C TYR A 105 19.02 -6.00 54.13
N GLY A 106 19.23 -5.28 55.22
CA GLY A 106 18.36 -5.39 56.39
C GLY A 106 18.64 -4.33 57.45
N THR A 107 17.90 -4.42 58.56
CA THR A 107 18.04 -3.52 59.71
C THR A 107 18.83 -4.16 60.86
N ASP A 108 18.68 -5.46 61.09
CA ASP A 108 19.36 -6.17 62.18
C ASP A 108 20.47 -7.09 61.65
N ARG A 109 21.69 -6.56 61.61
CA ARG A 109 22.87 -7.31 61.18
C ARG A 109 23.25 -8.41 62.17
N ALA A 110 23.08 -8.15 63.47
CA ALA A 110 23.58 -9.04 64.51
C ALA A 110 22.77 -10.34 64.54
N GLU A 111 21.45 -10.24 64.36
CA GLU A 111 20.58 -11.40 64.26
C GLU A 111 20.96 -12.30 63.07
N VAL A 112 21.22 -11.72 61.91
CA VAL A 112 21.55 -12.46 60.68
C VAL A 112 22.92 -13.13 60.79
N LEU A 113 23.91 -12.41 61.31
CA LEU A 113 25.24 -12.96 61.56
C LEU A 113 25.20 -14.17 62.51
N SER A 114 24.26 -14.22 63.45
CA SER A 114 24.12 -15.37 64.35
C SER A 114 23.62 -16.65 63.66
N LYS A 115 23.02 -16.51 62.47
CA LYS A 115 22.46 -17.62 61.69
C LYS A 115 23.41 -18.10 60.59
N LEU A 116 24.30 -17.23 60.10
CA LEU A 116 25.23 -17.54 59.01
C LEU A 116 26.48 -18.27 59.52
N ASN A 117 27.07 -19.08 58.64
CA ASN A 117 28.35 -19.76 58.90
C ASN A 117 29.55 -18.81 58.66
N ASP A 118 30.73 -19.18 59.15
CA ASP A 118 31.95 -18.36 59.04
C ASP A 118 32.31 -18.04 57.58
N GLU A 119 32.17 -19.01 56.67
CA GLU A 119 32.44 -18.83 55.24
C GLU A 119 31.48 -17.83 54.58
N GLN A 120 30.19 -17.91 54.91
CA GLN A 120 29.15 -17.01 54.41
C GLN A 120 29.34 -15.60 54.95
N THR A 121 29.78 -15.50 56.20
CA THR A 121 30.08 -14.22 56.85
C THR A 121 31.31 -13.54 56.24
N ALA A 122 32.27 -14.30 55.72
CA ALA A 122 33.47 -13.76 55.09
C ALA A 122 33.19 -13.04 53.75
N ILE A 123 32.17 -13.50 53.01
CA ILE A 123 31.74 -12.92 51.73
C ILE A 123 30.58 -11.93 51.86
N LEU A 124 30.11 -11.66 53.08
CA LEU A 124 28.95 -10.84 53.38
C LEU A 124 29.25 -9.34 53.28
N ASP A 125 28.61 -8.67 52.33
CA ASP A 125 28.49 -7.21 52.28
C ASP A 125 27.13 -6.79 52.83
N TRP A 126 27.13 -6.18 54.02
CA TRP A 126 25.90 -5.74 54.69
C TRP A 126 25.55 -4.30 54.33
N ARG A 127 24.31 -4.09 53.86
CA ARG A 127 23.77 -2.78 53.51
C ARG A 127 22.52 -2.48 54.33
N GLN A 128 22.41 -1.25 54.83
CA GLN A 128 21.19 -0.83 55.50
C GLN A 128 20.10 -0.50 54.48
N GLY A 129 18.93 -1.09 54.68
CA GLY A 129 17.78 -0.90 53.81
C GLY A 129 16.80 -2.07 53.90
N GLY A 130 15.64 -1.90 53.29
CA GLY A 130 14.66 -2.96 53.11
C GLY A 130 14.15 -3.01 51.67
N TRP A 131 13.01 -3.66 51.47
CA TRP A 131 12.38 -3.84 50.16
C TRP A 131 12.17 -2.55 49.35
N GLY A 132 11.72 -1.47 50.00
CA GLY A 132 11.50 -0.20 49.30
C GLY A 132 12.80 0.43 48.76
N SER A 133 13.87 0.42 49.55
CA SER A 133 15.16 0.99 49.13
C SER A 133 15.83 0.19 48.02
N ILE A 134 15.73 -1.14 48.06
CA ILE A 134 16.36 -1.99 47.04
C ILE A 134 15.65 -1.87 45.69
N LEU A 135 14.32 -1.77 45.68
CA LEU A 135 13.57 -1.60 44.43
C LEU A 135 13.82 -0.24 43.78
N LEU A 136 14.11 0.81 44.56
CA LEU A 136 14.52 2.12 44.01
C LEU A 136 15.91 2.09 43.36
N LEU A 137 16.79 1.22 43.85
CA LEU A 137 18.13 1.01 43.28
C LEU A 137 18.10 0.03 42.10
N SER A 138 17.06 -0.81 42.03
CA SER A 138 16.91 -1.80 40.99
C SER A 138 16.57 -1.15 39.66
N GLN A 139 17.46 -1.28 38.68
CA GLN A 139 17.16 -1.04 37.27
C GLN A 139 16.69 -2.31 36.56
N ALA A 140 16.43 -3.39 37.32
CA ALA A 140 16.08 -4.68 36.75
C ALA A 140 14.71 -4.60 36.08
N THR A 141 14.70 -4.74 34.75
CA THR A 141 13.48 -5.14 34.05
C THR A 141 13.23 -6.62 34.36
N PRO A 142 12.02 -6.99 34.80
CA PRO A 142 11.73 -8.39 35.09
C PRO A 142 11.91 -9.24 33.83
N ALA A 143 12.69 -10.31 33.95
CA ALA A 143 13.02 -11.20 32.84
C ALA A 143 11.80 -11.96 32.30
N ILE A 144 10.75 -12.10 33.11
CA ILE A 144 9.52 -12.81 32.78
C ILE A 144 8.32 -12.06 33.34
N ASN A 145 7.24 -12.00 32.57
CA ASN A 145 5.98 -11.40 32.96
C ASN A 145 4.88 -12.46 32.98
N LEU A 146 4.30 -12.72 34.15
CA LEU A 146 3.21 -13.68 34.32
C LEU A 146 1.91 -13.25 33.63
N ARG A 147 1.76 -11.98 33.25
CA ARG A 147 0.59 -11.46 32.53
C ARG A 147 0.66 -11.77 31.04
N GLU A 148 0.62 -13.05 30.72
CA GLU A 148 0.55 -13.59 29.36
C GLU A 148 -0.67 -14.50 29.19
N GLY A 149 -1.01 -14.79 27.92
CA GLY A 149 -2.16 -15.63 27.57
C GLY A 149 -3.47 -15.10 28.14
N ASP A 150 -4.17 -15.94 28.90
CA ASP A 150 -5.48 -15.64 29.52
C ASP A 150 -5.46 -14.42 30.45
N PHE A 151 -4.28 -14.06 30.98
CA PHE A 151 -4.09 -12.93 31.92
C PHE A 151 -3.39 -11.71 31.28
N ALA A 152 -3.25 -11.70 29.96
CA ALA A 152 -2.67 -10.58 29.23
C ALA A 152 -3.52 -9.31 29.39
N PRO A 153 -2.89 -8.10 29.49
CA PRO A 153 -3.63 -6.86 29.56
C PRO A 153 -4.51 -6.67 28.31
N ALA A 154 -5.76 -6.27 28.50
CA ALA A 154 -6.65 -5.94 27.39
C ALA A 154 -6.03 -4.82 26.54
N LEU A 155 -6.07 -4.98 25.21
CA LEU A 155 -5.54 -3.96 24.31
C LEU A 155 -6.27 -2.64 24.54
N PRO A 156 -5.56 -1.50 24.65
CA PRO A 156 -6.18 -0.20 24.90
C PRO A 156 -6.78 0.38 23.62
N LEU A 157 -7.72 -0.36 23.00
CA LEU A 157 -8.41 0.02 21.77
C LEU A 157 -9.05 1.40 21.87
N ALA A 158 -9.60 1.75 23.04
CA ALA A 158 -10.17 3.06 23.30
C ALA A 158 -9.11 4.18 23.24
N LYS A 159 -7.90 3.97 23.77
CA LYS A 159 -6.80 4.94 23.69
C LYS A 159 -6.33 5.11 22.25
N TRP A 160 -6.16 4.00 21.52
CA TRP A 160 -5.77 4.04 20.11
C TRP A 160 -6.81 4.73 19.26
N TRP A 161 -8.10 4.42 19.44
CA TRP A 161 -9.19 5.11 18.75
C TRP A 161 -9.18 6.61 19.04
N ARG A 162 -8.92 7.04 20.28
CA ARG A 162 -8.82 8.46 20.64
C ARG A 162 -7.66 9.15 19.91
N ILE A 163 -6.52 8.49 19.74
CA ILE A 163 -5.36 9.01 19.01
C ILE A 163 -5.67 9.11 17.51
N TRP A 164 -6.28 8.07 16.93
CA TRP A 164 -6.58 8.00 15.50
C TRP A 164 -7.82 8.80 15.07
N LYS A 165 -8.65 9.24 16.01
CA LYS A 165 -9.87 10.02 15.74
C LYS A 165 -9.58 11.27 14.88
N THR A 166 -8.50 11.99 15.16
CA THR A 166 -8.15 13.20 14.40
C THR A 166 -7.75 12.88 12.96
N ALA A 167 -6.94 11.84 12.76
CA ALA A 167 -6.57 11.33 11.43
C ALA A 167 -7.80 10.83 10.66
N ALA A 168 -8.70 10.11 11.32
CA ALA A 168 -9.95 9.63 10.74
C ALA A 168 -10.86 10.80 10.32
N ILE A 169 -10.96 11.85 11.13
CA ILE A 169 -11.71 13.08 10.78
C ILE A 169 -11.06 13.78 9.58
N ALA A 170 -9.74 13.93 9.56
CA ALA A 170 -9.04 14.55 8.43
C ALA A 170 -9.24 13.76 7.13
N ALA A 171 -9.13 12.43 7.20
CA ALA A 171 -9.40 11.53 6.08
C ALA A 171 -10.85 11.63 5.61
N LEU A 172 -11.82 11.65 6.54
CA LEU A 172 -13.24 11.85 6.22
C LEU A 172 -13.45 13.18 5.48
N VAL A 173 -12.88 14.29 6.00
CA VAL A 173 -12.97 15.60 5.36
C VAL A 173 -12.37 15.56 3.94
N ALA A 174 -11.19 14.97 3.77
CA ALA A 174 -10.55 14.85 2.46
C ALA A 174 -11.41 14.04 1.48
N VAL A 175 -11.96 12.90 1.90
CA VAL A 175 -12.86 12.07 1.09
C VAL A 175 -14.12 12.83 0.72
N THR A 176 -14.72 13.57 1.67
CA THR A 176 -15.91 14.38 1.37
C THR A 176 -15.60 15.51 0.38
N LEU A 177 -14.45 16.17 0.50
CA LEU A 177 -14.04 17.21 -0.44
C LEU A 177 -13.85 16.64 -1.85
N GLN A 178 -13.18 15.49 -1.94
CA GLN A 178 -12.95 14.80 -3.21
C GLN A 178 -14.28 14.40 -3.85
N PHE A 179 -15.19 13.82 -3.08
CA PHE A 179 -16.50 13.39 -3.57
C PHE A 179 -17.33 14.57 -4.09
N VAL A 180 -17.29 15.72 -3.41
CA VAL A 180 -17.96 16.95 -3.88
C VAL A 180 -17.33 17.47 -5.17
N SER A 181 -16.01 17.44 -5.30
CA SER A 181 -15.30 17.82 -6.52
C SER A 181 -15.72 16.94 -7.71
N ASP A 182 -15.70 15.63 -7.52
CA ASP A 182 -16.05 14.65 -8.56
C ASP A 182 -17.51 14.79 -8.97
N PHE A 183 -18.42 15.01 -8.01
CA PHE A 183 -19.83 15.24 -8.28
C PHE A 183 -20.08 16.53 -9.09
N SER A 184 -19.34 17.60 -8.77
CA SER A 184 -19.41 18.87 -9.52
C SER A 184 -18.95 18.70 -10.96
N GLN A 185 -17.82 18.01 -11.17
CA GLN A 185 -17.33 17.69 -12.51
C GLN A 185 -18.35 16.85 -13.28
N PHE A 186 -18.92 15.82 -12.65
CA PHE A 186 -19.94 14.97 -13.28
C PHE A 186 -21.16 15.79 -13.76
N GLN A 187 -21.64 16.75 -12.97
CA GLN A 187 -22.74 17.63 -13.38
C GLN A 187 -22.34 18.56 -14.52
N SER A 188 -21.14 19.15 -14.48
CA SER A 188 -20.64 20.01 -15.56
C SER A 188 -20.49 19.24 -16.88
N LEU A 189 -19.90 18.04 -16.85
CA LEU A 189 -19.78 17.18 -18.03
C LEU A 189 -21.14 16.77 -18.58
N LYS A 190 -22.13 16.49 -17.71
CA LYS A 190 -23.49 16.15 -18.13
C LYS A 190 -24.17 17.31 -18.86
N THR A 191 -24.02 18.53 -18.34
CA THR A 191 -24.55 19.74 -18.99
C THR A 191 -23.87 19.99 -20.33
N GLN A 192 -22.54 19.87 -20.40
CA GLN A 192 -21.79 20.00 -21.64
C GLN A 192 -22.20 18.93 -22.68
N ASN A 193 -22.47 17.69 -22.25
CA ASN A 193 -22.94 16.64 -23.16
C ASN A 193 -24.32 16.95 -23.73
N LEU A 194 -25.22 17.51 -22.91
CA LEU A 194 -26.56 17.93 -23.35
C LEU A 194 -26.48 19.11 -24.32
N GLU A 195 -25.65 20.11 -24.05
CA GLU A 195 -25.43 21.25 -24.94
C GLU A 195 -24.80 20.82 -26.27
N LEU A 196 -23.80 19.94 -26.22
CA LEU A 196 -23.15 19.40 -27.42
C LEU A 196 -24.13 18.60 -28.28
N ARG A 197 -24.97 17.76 -27.67
CA ARG A 197 -26.03 17.03 -28.40
C ARG A 197 -27.04 17.99 -29.03
N ALA A 198 -27.43 19.05 -28.33
CA ALA A 198 -28.33 20.07 -28.87
C ALA A 198 -27.69 20.79 -30.08
N ALA A 199 -26.41 21.16 -29.98
CA ALA A 199 -25.66 21.79 -31.08
C ALA A 199 -25.53 20.86 -32.30
N ILE A 200 -25.29 19.56 -32.09
CA ILE A 200 -25.25 18.55 -33.15
C ILE A 200 -26.63 18.42 -33.83
N GLN A 201 -27.71 18.41 -33.06
CA GLN A 201 -29.07 18.35 -33.60
C GLN A 201 -29.43 19.60 -34.40
N ASP A 202 -29.04 20.80 -33.93
CA ASP A 202 -29.29 22.06 -34.64
C ASP A 202 -28.47 22.17 -35.92
N ALA A 203 -27.20 21.74 -35.90
CA ALA A 203 -26.37 21.66 -37.09
C ALA A 203 -26.95 20.67 -38.13
N TYR A 204 -27.43 19.51 -37.69
CA TYR A 204 -28.07 18.52 -38.56
C TYR A 204 -29.37 19.03 -39.18
N ARG A 205 -30.22 19.71 -38.40
CA ARG A 205 -31.46 20.32 -38.92
C ARG A 205 -31.20 21.41 -39.95
N ARG A 206 -30.09 22.16 -39.83
CA ARG A 206 -29.67 23.14 -40.85
C ARG A 206 -29.23 22.47 -42.15
N ALA A 207 -28.59 21.30 -42.06
CA ALA A 207 -28.13 20.54 -43.21
C ALA A 207 -29.24 19.71 -43.88
N ASN A 208 -30.23 19.20 -43.12
CA ASN A 208 -31.27 18.31 -43.63
C ASN A 208 -32.69 18.63 -43.07
N PRO A 209 -33.51 19.43 -43.78
CA PRO A 209 -34.77 19.98 -43.24
C PRO A 209 -35.97 19.02 -43.10
N ARG A 210 -35.86 17.73 -43.49
CA ARG A 210 -37.01 16.81 -43.58
C ARG A 210 -36.83 15.44 -42.91
N GLY A 211 -35.74 15.19 -42.18
CA GLY A 211 -35.44 13.90 -41.52
C GLY A 211 -35.78 13.88 -40.02
N ALA A 212 -36.29 12.74 -39.52
CA ALA A 212 -36.54 12.53 -38.09
C ALA A 212 -35.22 12.46 -37.31
N VAL A 213 -35.11 13.27 -36.25
CA VAL A 213 -33.91 13.40 -35.41
C VAL A 213 -33.82 12.22 -34.44
N VAL A 214 -33.29 11.08 -34.92
CA VAL A 214 -32.97 9.92 -34.08
C VAL A 214 -31.54 9.50 -34.41
N ASP A 215 -30.64 9.61 -33.43
CA ASP A 215 -29.19 9.37 -33.51
C ASP A 215 -28.54 10.02 -34.75
N VAL A 216 -28.37 11.34 -34.67
CA VAL A 216 -27.73 12.16 -35.71
C VAL A 216 -26.37 11.60 -36.12
N GLU A 217 -25.53 11.16 -35.18
CA GLU A 217 -24.23 10.55 -35.49
C GLU A 217 -24.37 9.29 -36.34
N LYS A 218 -25.28 8.37 -35.98
CA LYS A 218 -25.49 7.15 -36.78
C LYS A 218 -26.13 7.45 -38.13
N GLN A 219 -26.98 8.46 -38.23
CA GLN A 219 -27.54 8.88 -39.51
C GLN A 219 -26.50 9.58 -40.38
N LEU A 220 -25.60 10.38 -39.78
CA LEU A 220 -24.50 11.02 -40.50
C LEU A 220 -23.49 9.98 -40.96
N ASP A 221 -23.09 9.04 -40.10
CA ASP A 221 -22.22 7.91 -40.46
C ASP A 221 -22.86 7.07 -41.54
N ARG A 222 -24.17 6.82 -41.46
CA ARG A 222 -24.90 6.07 -42.48
C ARG A 222 -24.97 6.82 -43.81
N GLN A 223 -25.26 8.13 -43.79
CA GLN A 223 -25.29 8.96 -44.99
C GLN A 223 -23.90 9.12 -45.60
N ILE A 224 -22.87 9.34 -44.77
CA ILE A 224 -21.48 9.37 -45.19
C ILE A 224 -21.10 8.01 -45.78
N SER A 225 -21.48 6.89 -45.19
CA SER A 225 -21.24 5.54 -45.73
C SER A 225 -22.05 5.23 -47.00
N GLU A 226 -23.23 5.83 -47.17
CA GLU A 226 -24.00 5.72 -48.41
C GLU A 226 -23.35 6.51 -49.55
N TYR A 227 -22.67 7.63 -49.24
CA TYR A 227 -21.87 8.39 -50.20
C TYR A 227 -20.41 7.90 -50.32
N THR A 228 -19.90 7.20 -49.31
CA THR A 228 -18.55 6.65 -49.20
C THR A 228 -18.67 5.14 -49.29
N GLY A 229 -18.82 4.65 -50.52
CA GLY A 229 -18.88 3.23 -50.79
C GLY A 229 -17.74 2.45 -50.10
N ASP A 230 -18.11 1.26 -49.65
CA ASP A 230 -17.33 0.19 -49.04
C ASP A 230 -15.79 0.31 -49.20
N ASP A 231 -15.13 0.45 -48.06
CA ASP A 231 -13.73 0.11 -47.73
C ASP A 231 -12.58 0.52 -48.68
N GLY A 232 -12.69 1.63 -49.43
CA GLY A 232 -11.57 2.10 -50.25
C GLY A 232 -11.55 3.57 -50.68
N VAL A 233 -12.54 4.39 -50.27
CA VAL A 233 -12.82 5.71 -50.87
C VAL A 233 -12.42 6.89 -49.96
N ILE A 234 -11.38 6.76 -49.13
CA ILE A 234 -10.80 7.93 -48.41
C ILE A 234 -10.04 8.87 -49.35
N ALA A 235 -9.88 8.52 -50.63
CA ALA A 235 -8.98 9.25 -51.53
C ALA A 235 -9.65 9.93 -52.74
N PHE A 236 -10.97 10.04 -52.84
CA PHE A 236 -11.60 10.69 -54.00
C PHE A 236 -11.37 12.22 -54.03
N THR A 237 -11.58 12.91 -52.91
CA THR A 237 -11.49 14.38 -52.81
C THR A 237 -10.07 14.92 -53.01
N PRO A 238 -9.01 14.35 -52.38
CA PRO A 238 -7.64 14.80 -52.63
C PRO A 238 -7.16 14.51 -54.06
N ARG A 239 -7.61 13.39 -54.67
CA ARG A 239 -7.19 12.97 -56.02
C ARG A 239 -7.79 13.85 -57.12
N LEU A 240 -9.04 14.29 -56.98
CA LEU A 240 -9.66 15.26 -57.89
C LEU A 240 -8.92 16.60 -57.89
N VAL A 241 -8.52 17.07 -56.71
CA VAL A 241 -7.77 18.33 -56.56
C VAL A 241 -6.43 18.27 -57.29
N ASN A 242 -5.68 17.16 -57.13
CA ASN A 242 -4.38 16.99 -57.81
C ASN A 242 -4.52 16.94 -59.34
N VAL A 243 -5.55 16.27 -59.85
CA VAL A 243 -5.81 16.15 -61.29
C VAL A 243 -6.22 17.49 -61.91
N VAL A 244 -7.07 18.25 -61.21
CA VAL A 244 -7.50 19.58 -61.67
C VAL A 244 -6.33 20.57 -61.64
N MET A 245 -5.50 20.54 -60.60
CA MET A 245 -4.31 21.39 -60.48
C MET A 245 -3.26 21.11 -61.58
N ALA A 246 -2.98 19.83 -61.86
CA ALA A 246 -2.05 19.44 -62.93
C ALA A 246 -2.54 19.88 -64.32
N THR A 247 -3.86 19.84 -64.55
CA THR A 247 -4.46 20.25 -65.83
C THR A 247 -4.50 21.78 -65.97
N MET A 248 -4.82 22.50 -64.89
CA MET A 248 -4.87 23.97 -64.86
C MET A 248 -3.47 24.60 -65.04
N ALA A 249 -2.41 23.96 -64.53
CA ALA A 249 -1.03 24.45 -64.64
C ALA A 249 -0.51 24.57 -66.09
N HIS A 250 -1.15 23.90 -67.05
CA HIS A 250 -0.74 23.86 -68.45
C HIS A 250 -1.82 24.34 -69.43
N ASN A 251 -2.74 25.20 -68.97
CA ASN A 251 -3.84 25.76 -69.77
C ASN A 251 -4.71 24.68 -70.46
N GLY A 252 -4.88 23.52 -69.83
CA GLY A 252 -5.78 22.47 -70.31
C GLY A 252 -7.20 22.69 -69.82
N ARG A 253 -8.20 22.45 -70.69
CA ARG A 253 -9.60 22.51 -70.31
C ARG A 253 -10.15 21.09 -70.11
N VAL A 254 -10.45 20.76 -68.86
CA VAL A 254 -11.15 19.50 -68.52
C VAL A 254 -12.59 19.62 -69.00
N THR A 255 -13.01 18.71 -69.89
CA THR A 255 -14.36 18.74 -70.46
C THR A 255 -15.30 17.79 -69.72
N SER A 256 -14.80 16.65 -69.23
CA SER A 256 -15.56 15.75 -68.38
C SER A 256 -14.62 14.90 -67.53
N VAL A 257 -15.04 14.62 -66.30
CA VAL A 257 -14.40 13.65 -65.40
C VAL A 257 -15.40 12.55 -65.12
N ASN A 258 -15.01 11.29 -65.31
CA ASN A 258 -15.82 10.14 -64.94
C ASN A 258 -15.02 9.22 -64.02
N TYR A 259 -15.61 8.82 -62.89
CA TYR A 259 -15.00 7.92 -61.91
C TYR A 259 -15.91 6.71 -61.72
N SER A 260 -15.37 5.52 -61.98
CA SER A 260 -16.11 4.27 -61.87
C SER A 260 -15.16 3.17 -61.46
N GLY A 261 -15.47 2.50 -60.35
CA GLY A 261 -14.74 1.29 -59.91
C GLY A 261 -13.25 1.49 -59.62
N GLY A 262 -12.84 2.64 -59.07
CA GLY A 262 -11.43 2.90 -58.72
C GLY A 262 -10.61 3.59 -59.83
N GLU A 263 -11.08 3.61 -61.07
CA GLU A 263 -10.43 4.25 -62.21
C GLU A 263 -10.97 5.66 -62.47
N LEU A 264 -10.10 6.60 -62.81
CA LEU A 264 -10.49 7.96 -63.18
C LEU A 264 -10.22 8.21 -64.68
N ARG A 265 -11.28 8.51 -65.44
CA ARG A 265 -11.21 8.79 -66.87
C ARG A 265 -11.45 10.27 -67.13
N LEU A 266 -10.46 10.91 -67.74
CA LEU A 266 -10.42 12.34 -68.01
C LEU A 266 -10.50 12.59 -69.51
N ASN A 267 -11.43 13.46 -69.92
CA ASN A 267 -11.43 14.04 -71.26
C ASN A 267 -10.92 15.48 -71.18
N LEU A 268 -9.81 15.73 -71.87
CA LEU A 268 -9.01 16.94 -71.77
C LEU A 268 -8.87 17.55 -73.17
N THR A 269 -8.97 18.88 -73.26
CA THR A 269 -8.65 19.62 -74.47
C THR A 269 -7.47 20.53 -74.18
N VAL A 270 -6.39 20.40 -74.94
CA VAL A 270 -5.14 21.17 -74.77
C VAL A 270 -4.66 21.71 -76.12
N ALA A 271 -3.84 22.77 -76.09
CA ALA A 271 -3.38 23.45 -77.30
C ALA A 271 -2.42 22.61 -78.17
N ASN A 272 -1.63 21.72 -77.59
CA ASN A 272 -0.72 20.85 -78.34
C ASN A 272 -0.45 19.51 -77.64
N PHE A 273 0.06 18.54 -78.39
CA PHE A 273 0.37 17.20 -77.86
C PHE A 273 1.44 17.23 -76.76
N ALA A 274 2.39 18.17 -76.82
CA ALA A 274 3.41 18.35 -75.80
C ALA A 274 2.82 18.71 -74.41
N ALA A 275 1.69 19.41 -74.36
CA ALA A 275 0.98 19.71 -73.12
C ALA A 275 0.33 18.47 -72.50
N VAL A 276 -0.19 17.54 -73.32
CA VAL A 276 -0.75 16.25 -72.82
C VAL A 276 0.31 15.45 -72.10
N GLU A 277 1.51 15.36 -72.68
CA GLU A 277 2.61 14.56 -72.14
C GLU A 277 3.17 15.15 -70.85
N LYS A 278 3.23 16.48 -70.72
CA LYS A 278 3.60 17.15 -69.47
C LYS A 278 2.59 16.89 -68.35
N ILE A 279 1.29 16.91 -68.66
CA ILE A 279 0.24 16.59 -67.69
C ILE A 279 0.36 15.12 -67.24
N ARG A 280 0.63 14.20 -68.17
CA ARG A 280 0.88 12.77 -67.86
C ARG A 280 2.05 12.61 -66.90
N GLN A 281 3.19 13.25 -67.17
CA GLN A 281 4.38 13.19 -66.32
C GLN A 281 4.14 13.78 -64.92
N GLN A 282 3.38 14.86 -64.80
CA GLN A 282 3.05 15.44 -63.50
C GLN A 282 2.13 14.53 -62.68
N LEU A 283 1.20 13.83 -63.33
CA LEU A 283 0.35 12.84 -62.66
C LEU A 283 1.19 11.64 -62.17
N GLU A 284 2.16 11.18 -62.95
CA GLU A 284 3.11 10.13 -62.52
C GLU A 284 4.01 10.58 -61.36
N GLN A 285 4.50 11.82 -61.38
CA GLN A 285 5.27 12.38 -60.26
C GLN A 285 4.44 12.49 -58.97
N ALA A 286 3.12 12.64 -59.10
CA ALA A 286 2.18 12.61 -57.98
C ALA A 286 1.79 11.19 -57.54
N GLY A 287 2.45 10.15 -58.09
CA GLY A 287 2.24 8.74 -57.72
C GLY A 287 1.02 8.09 -58.38
N LEU A 288 0.51 8.64 -59.49
CA LEU A 288 -0.65 8.14 -60.21
C LEU A 288 -0.23 7.61 -61.60
N THR A 289 -0.64 6.41 -61.97
CA THR A 289 -0.33 5.84 -63.29
C THR A 289 -1.30 6.40 -64.32
N ALA A 290 -0.80 7.23 -65.25
CA ALA A 290 -1.62 7.87 -66.27
C ALA A 290 -1.34 7.26 -67.66
N MET A 291 -2.33 6.57 -68.23
CA MET A 291 -2.29 5.99 -69.58
C MET A 291 -3.10 6.84 -70.55
N LEU A 292 -2.47 7.22 -71.67
CA LEU A 292 -3.15 7.91 -72.77
C LEU A 292 -3.92 6.89 -73.61
N GLU A 293 -5.25 6.94 -73.59
CA GLU A 293 -6.09 6.01 -74.35
C GLU A 293 -6.20 6.43 -75.82
N THR A 294 -6.49 7.70 -76.06
CA THR A 294 -6.67 8.25 -77.41
C THR A 294 -6.28 9.72 -77.45
N SER A 295 -5.56 10.12 -78.49
CA SER A 295 -5.33 11.52 -78.84
C SER A 295 -5.77 11.79 -80.26
N SER A 296 -6.67 12.76 -80.46
CA SER A 296 -7.09 13.21 -81.79
C SER A 296 -6.91 14.72 -81.90
N ALA A 297 -6.17 15.17 -82.92
CA ALA A 297 -6.06 16.59 -83.26
C ALA A 297 -7.24 16.99 -84.15
N ARG A 298 -7.93 18.08 -83.80
CA ARG A 298 -9.03 18.63 -84.61
C ARG A 298 -8.88 20.14 -84.69
N GLY A 299 -8.24 20.61 -85.76
CA GLY A 299 -7.88 22.03 -85.89
C GLY A 299 -6.69 22.40 -85.01
N ASP A 300 -6.77 23.56 -84.34
CA ASP A 300 -5.71 24.13 -83.48
C ASP A 300 -5.75 23.62 -82.03
N GLU A 301 -6.57 22.58 -81.76
CA GLU A 301 -6.72 21.96 -80.43
C GLU A 301 -6.59 20.43 -80.49
N VAL A 302 -5.98 19.85 -79.45
CA VAL A 302 -5.83 18.40 -79.25
C VAL A 302 -6.79 17.94 -78.17
N ARG A 303 -7.65 16.97 -78.49
CA ARG A 303 -8.45 16.25 -77.50
C ARG A 303 -7.76 14.96 -77.12
N ALA A 304 -7.50 14.82 -75.82
CA ALA A 304 -6.86 13.66 -75.24
C ALA A 304 -7.78 13.02 -74.20
N ARG A 305 -7.81 11.68 -74.20
CA ARG A 305 -8.44 10.89 -73.17
C ARG A 305 -7.38 10.19 -72.35
N LEU A 306 -7.34 10.50 -71.05
CA LEU A 306 -6.39 9.95 -70.10
C LEU A 306 -7.15 9.06 -69.11
N ARG A 307 -6.66 7.83 -68.94
CA ARG A 307 -7.06 6.94 -67.86
C ARG A 307 -6.01 7.03 -66.75
N VAL A 308 -6.45 7.27 -65.53
CA VAL A 308 -5.59 7.39 -64.37
C VAL A 308 -6.00 6.33 -63.36
N GLU A 309 -5.02 5.50 -62.99
CA GLU A 309 -5.12 4.43 -62.00
C GLU A 309 -4.13 4.69 -60.86
N VAL A 310 -4.40 4.08 -59.71
CA VAL A 310 -3.52 4.13 -58.55
C VAL A 310 -2.60 2.92 -58.64
N SER A 311 -1.29 3.14 -58.55
CA SER A 311 -0.32 2.06 -58.40
C SER A 311 -0.37 1.44 -57.01
#